data_AF-A0A4R6JDV5-F1
#
_entry.id   AF-A0A4R6JDV5-F1
#
_cell.length_a   1.000
_cell.length_b   1.000
_cell.length_c   1.000
_cell.angle_alpha   90.00
_cell.angle_beta   90.00
_cell.angle_gamma   90.00
#
_symmetry.space_group_name_H-M   'P 1'
#
loop_
_entity.id
_entity.type
_entity.pdbx_description
1 polymer ?
#
loop_
_entity_poly.entity_id
_entity_poly.type
_entity_poly.pdbx_seq_one_letter_code
_entity_poly.pdbx_strand_id
1 'polypeptide(L)'
;MNSTVTGAVATYLAQIRAELNDLPPGELEDVLDDVSGHLTEVAAEFDGEPTAAALQERLGTPREYADELRSAAGYPPRTHSMDHASAQASAGQALRWGVIAGTVGPFFLVVGIFSWSRDASAFFGLIGLAVLFGAAYLGVRALRGNDPRTVLDTPRGVAAANSIRELIQQLPPHLRQELVAIGQPVWWVARGVVGGGGFFALFGAGAVTVVGALAGAAVSIWIGRRTQQDRRWLWYLVPLNVVAAVAVPAGLAASFILGSNGPFLFSNGDDSRGRSSGYNYQNGLTLDGEQITNIYPFDEQGRQVKVLLYTQSGAALRLDLQDCATLYPGTESHSGVSNFFPLPEVQHDPNGTTDAENCKDSTKAPFTPRLAPTTTPTPTPSTPSPKPSSGVTLTVSPTR
;
A
#
# COMPACT_ATOMS: atom_id res chain seq x y z
N MET A 1 43.41 1.17 -62.05
CA MET A 1 42.53 0.04 -62.42
C MET A 1 41.82 -0.35 -61.12
N ASN A 2 40.53 -0.03 -60.99
CA ASN A 2 39.78 -0.25 -59.74
C ASN A 2 39.37 -1.71 -59.63
N SER A 3 40.01 -2.44 -58.72
CA SER A 3 39.59 -3.77 -58.30
C SER A 3 38.26 -3.67 -57.55
N THR A 4 37.23 -4.35 -58.04
CA THR A 4 35.91 -4.41 -57.42
C THR A 4 36.05 -5.12 -56.07
N VAL A 5 35.92 -4.38 -54.97
CA VAL A 5 35.92 -4.94 -53.61
C VAL A 5 34.70 -5.86 -53.46
N THR A 6 34.91 -7.16 -53.28
CA THR A 6 33.84 -8.16 -53.19
C THR A 6 33.15 -8.13 -51.81
N GLY A 7 31.93 -8.67 -51.73
CA GLY A 7 30.93 -8.30 -50.71
C GLY A 7 31.38 -8.39 -49.24
N ALA A 8 32.16 -9.41 -48.86
CA ALA A 8 32.66 -9.55 -47.49
C ALA A 8 33.78 -8.55 -47.17
N VAL A 9 34.70 -8.33 -48.11
CA VAL A 9 35.79 -7.35 -47.99
C VAL A 9 35.22 -5.93 -47.91
N ALA A 10 34.22 -5.61 -48.73
CA ALA A 10 33.55 -4.32 -48.72
C ALA A 10 32.83 -4.07 -47.39
N THR A 11 32.22 -5.12 -46.81
CA THR A 11 31.57 -5.05 -45.50
C THR A 11 32.59 -4.81 -44.38
N TYR A 12 33.71 -5.52 -44.41
CA TYR A 12 34.79 -5.37 -43.43
C TYR A 12 35.44 -3.97 -43.51
N LEU A 13 35.72 -3.47 -44.72
CA LEU A 13 36.25 -2.13 -44.95
C LEU A 13 35.26 -1.03 -44.53
N ALA A 14 33.96 -1.22 -44.76
CA ALA A 14 32.94 -0.30 -44.26
C ALA A 14 32.90 -0.25 -42.73
N GLN A 15 33.13 -1.38 -42.06
CA GLN A 15 33.23 -1.46 -40.60
C GLN A 15 34.49 -0.76 -40.09
N ILE A 16 35.65 -0.94 -40.73
CA ILE A 16 36.88 -0.20 -40.40
C ILE A 16 36.69 1.31 -40.59
N ARG A 17 36.08 1.74 -41.71
CA ARG A 17 35.74 3.16 -41.94
C ARG A 17 34.86 3.74 -40.84
N ALA A 18 33.88 2.96 -40.37
CA ALA A 18 33.03 3.38 -39.26
C ALA A 18 33.81 3.49 -37.94
N GLU A 19 34.79 2.60 -37.73
CA GLU A 19 35.68 2.67 -36.59
C GLU A 19 36.64 3.86 -36.66
N LEU A 20 37.17 4.24 -37.82
CA LEU A 20 38.14 5.32 -38.00
C LEU A 20 37.53 6.71 -38.32
N ASN A 21 36.19 6.85 -38.24
CA ASN A 21 35.51 8.09 -38.66
C ASN A 21 35.79 9.34 -37.82
N ASP A 22 36.52 9.21 -36.72
CA ASP A 22 36.96 10.28 -35.83
C ASP A 22 38.23 10.98 -36.33
N LEU A 23 38.93 10.38 -37.30
CA LEU A 23 40.10 10.99 -37.93
C LEU A 23 39.68 12.10 -38.92
N PRO A 24 40.54 13.11 -39.15
CA PRO A 24 40.37 14.08 -40.21
C PRO A 24 40.07 13.41 -41.56
N PRO A 25 39.13 13.95 -42.37
CA PRO A 25 38.65 13.27 -43.57
C PRO A 25 39.74 13.00 -44.61
N GLY A 26 40.76 13.85 -44.71
CA GLY A 26 41.91 13.61 -45.60
C GLY A 26 42.76 12.42 -45.16
N GLU A 27 43.07 12.30 -43.87
CA GLU A 27 43.87 11.19 -43.33
C GLU A 27 43.09 9.87 -43.35
N LEU A 28 41.78 9.92 -43.14
CA LEU A 28 40.90 8.75 -43.24
C LEU A 28 40.88 8.17 -44.65
N GLU A 29 40.83 9.00 -45.69
CA GLU A 29 40.83 8.54 -47.08
C GLU A 29 42.16 7.88 -47.44
N ASP A 30 43.28 8.48 -47.04
CA ASP A 30 44.61 7.91 -47.27
C ASP A 30 44.80 6.55 -46.58
N VAL A 31 44.38 6.43 -45.31
CA VAL A 31 44.46 5.17 -44.55
C VAL A 31 43.54 4.11 -45.15
N LEU A 32 42.34 4.48 -45.61
CA LEU A 32 41.40 3.51 -46.20
C LEU A 32 41.86 3.03 -47.58
N ASP A 33 42.57 3.86 -48.36
CA ASP A 33 43.15 3.44 -49.63
C ASP A 33 44.21 2.36 -49.43
N ASP A 34 45.13 2.57 -48.48
CA ASP A 34 46.18 1.60 -48.12
C ASP A 34 45.59 0.27 -47.59
N VAL A 35 44.62 0.37 -46.68
CA VAL A 35 43.91 -0.80 -46.12
C VAL A 35 43.13 -1.55 -47.21
N SER A 36 42.54 -0.85 -48.18
CA SER A 36 41.82 -1.50 -49.28
C SER A 36 42.74 -2.36 -50.15
N GLY A 37 43.98 -1.88 -50.37
CA GLY A 37 45.03 -2.62 -51.06
C GLY A 37 45.39 -3.89 -50.30
N HIS A 38 45.73 -3.75 -49.01
CA HIS A 38 46.10 -4.89 -48.17
C HIS A 38 44.98 -5.94 -48.05
N LEU A 39 43.73 -5.51 -47.88
CA LEU A 39 42.59 -6.42 -47.81
C LEU A 39 42.36 -7.20 -49.12
N THR A 40 42.70 -6.60 -50.27
CA THR A 40 42.61 -7.28 -51.57
C THR A 40 43.68 -8.37 -51.69
N GLU A 41 44.89 -8.13 -51.17
CA GLU A 41 45.96 -9.13 -51.12
C GLU A 41 45.60 -10.29 -50.18
N VAL A 42 45.08 -9.98 -48.99
CA VAL A 42 44.64 -11.00 -48.02
C VAL A 42 43.45 -11.81 -48.57
N ALA A 43 42.52 -11.16 -49.27
CA ALA A 43 41.40 -11.86 -49.91
C ALA A 43 41.87 -12.85 -50.99
N ALA A 44 42.97 -12.57 -51.68
CA ALA A 44 43.55 -13.45 -52.70
C ALA A 44 44.25 -14.69 -52.11
N GLU A 45 44.54 -14.72 -50.80
CA GLU A 45 45.10 -15.89 -50.10
C GLU A 45 44.07 -17.01 -49.89
N PHE A 46 42.77 -16.69 -49.96
CA PHE A 46 41.70 -17.68 -49.79
C PHE A 46 41.39 -18.43 -51.09
N ASP A 47 41.12 -19.74 -51.00
CA ASP A 47 40.71 -20.62 -52.13
C ASP A 47 39.26 -20.32 -52.64
N GLY A 48 38.80 -19.08 -52.57
CA GLY A 48 37.46 -18.62 -52.94
C GLY A 48 37.09 -17.26 -52.30
N GLU A 49 35.84 -16.81 -52.52
CA GLU A 49 35.33 -15.58 -51.88
C GLU A 49 35.34 -15.72 -50.35
N PRO A 50 36.09 -14.89 -49.62
CA PRO A 50 36.20 -15.02 -48.18
C PRO A 50 34.88 -14.65 -47.50
N THR A 51 34.53 -15.37 -46.43
CA THR A 51 33.39 -14.99 -45.58
C THR A 51 33.81 -13.96 -44.53
N ALA A 52 32.86 -13.20 -44.00
CA ALA A 52 33.15 -12.24 -42.93
C ALA A 52 33.76 -12.88 -41.68
N ALA A 53 33.39 -14.13 -41.37
CA ALA A 53 33.97 -14.88 -40.25
C ALA A 53 35.42 -15.29 -40.52
N ALA A 54 35.74 -15.73 -41.75
CA ALA A 54 37.10 -16.11 -42.15
C ALA A 54 38.07 -14.91 -42.15
N LEU A 55 37.61 -13.73 -42.58
CA LEU A 55 38.38 -12.50 -42.47
C LEU A 55 38.64 -12.11 -41.00
N GLN A 56 37.63 -12.24 -40.13
CA GLN A 56 37.78 -11.95 -38.71
C GLN A 56 38.71 -12.91 -37.98
N GLU A 57 38.76 -14.18 -38.39
CA GLU A 57 39.69 -15.17 -37.82
C GLU A 57 41.15 -14.85 -38.18
N ARG A 58 41.39 -14.33 -39.39
CA ARG A 58 42.74 -14.02 -39.88
C ARG A 58 43.26 -12.65 -39.44
N LEU A 59 42.41 -11.62 -39.50
CA LEU A 59 42.76 -10.20 -39.28
C LEU A 59 42.30 -9.67 -37.91
N GLY A 60 41.54 -10.46 -37.16
CA GLY A 60 40.86 -10.00 -35.94
C GLY A 60 39.54 -9.28 -36.25
N THR A 61 38.87 -8.81 -35.20
CA THR A 61 37.66 -8.00 -35.39
C THR A 61 38.00 -6.67 -36.07
N PRO A 62 37.08 -6.07 -36.86
CA PRO A 62 37.35 -4.78 -37.53
C PRO A 62 37.79 -3.68 -36.57
N ARG A 63 37.36 -3.76 -35.30
CA ARG A 63 37.75 -2.84 -34.23
C ARG A 63 39.19 -3.06 -33.78
N GLU A 64 39.59 -4.31 -33.53
CA GLU A 64 40.98 -4.64 -33.16
C GLU A 64 41.94 -4.20 -34.27
N TYR A 65 41.60 -4.48 -35.52
CA TYR A 65 42.38 -4.05 -36.68
C TYR A 65 42.47 -2.51 -36.81
N ALA A 66 41.35 -1.80 -36.58
CA ALA A 66 41.35 -0.34 -36.57
C ALA A 66 42.16 0.27 -35.41
N ASP A 67 42.17 -0.37 -34.23
CA ASP A 67 42.97 0.05 -33.09
C ASP A 67 44.47 -0.19 -33.31
N GLU A 68 44.83 -1.31 -33.97
CA GLU A 68 46.20 -1.55 -34.44
C GLU A 68 46.64 -0.49 -35.45
N LEU A 69 45.81 -0.17 -36.44
CA LEU A 69 46.08 0.90 -37.42
C LEU A 69 46.28 2.26 -36.74
N ARG A 70 45.45 2.62 -35.76
CA ARG A 70 45.64 3.86 -34.98
C ARG A 70 46.97 3.86 -34.25
N SER A 71 47.31 2.75 -33.60
CA SER A 71 48.55 2.63 -32.84
C SER A 71 49.78 2.76 -33.75
N ALA A 72 49.73 2.16 -34.94
CA ALA A 72 50.78 2.23 -35.94
C ALA A 72 50.94 3.64 -36.52
N ALA A 73 49.82 4.35 -36.72
CA ALA A 73 49.80 5.72 -37.20
C ALA A 73 50.01 6.78 -36.07
N GLY A 74 50.20 6.34 -34.82
CA GLY A 74 50.46 7.23 -33.68
C GLY A 74 49.24 8.02 -33.18
N TYR A 75 48.03 7.63 -33.58
CA TYR A 75 46.81 8.24 -33.07
C TYR A 75 46.48 7.73 -31.66
N PRO A 76 45.90 8.58 -30.79
CA PRO A 76 45.41 8.14 -29.50
C PRO A 76 44.28 7.11 -29.68
N PRO A 77 44.07 6.21 -28.70
CA PRO A 77 42.93 5.31 -28.70
C PRO A 77 41.63 6.09 -28.82
N ARG A 78 40.65 5.55 -29.55
CA ARG A 78 39.33 6.18 -29.74
C ARG A 78 38.71 6.55 -28.39
N THR A 79 38.27 7.80 -28.24
CA THR A 79 37.61 8.31 -27.04
C THR A 79 36.35 7.54 -26.65
N HIS A 80 35.75 6.79 -27.58
CA HIS A 80 34.63 5.88 -27.34
C HIS A 80 34.85 4.88 -26.19
N SER A 81 36.08 4.39 -25.97
CA SER A 81 36.36 3.48 -24.85
C SER A 81 36.21 4.17 -23.49
N MET A 82 36.59 5.45 -23.40
CA MET A 82 36.40 6.27 -22.20
C MET A 82 34.93 6.70 -22.04
N ASP A 83 34.24 6.95 -23.14
CA ASP A 83 32.80 7.24 -23.14
C ASP A 83 31.98 6.01 -22.71
N HIS A 84 32.35 4.81 -23.14
CA HIS A 84 31.72 3.56 -22.68
C HIS A 84 32.01 3.27 -21.21
N ALA A 85 33.25 3.43 -20.74
CA ALA A 85 33.60 3.23 -19.34
C ALA A 85 32.89 4.24 -18.42
N SER A 86 32.85 5.51 -18.82
CA SER A 86 32.13 6.56 -18.08
C SER A 86 30.62 6.37 -18.13
N ALA A 87 30.06 5.94 -19.28
CA ALA A 87 28.66 5.58 -19.41
C ALA A 87 28.31 4.38 -18.52
N GLN A 88 29.15 3.36 -18.46
CA GLN A 88 28.93 2.18 -17.62
C GLN A 88 29.04 2.50 -16.13
N ALA A 89 29.97 3.37 -15.74
CA ALA A 89 30.04 3.90 -14.37
C ALA A 89 28.78 4.70 -14.01
N SER A 90 28.30 5.56 -14.93
CA SER A 90 27.08 6.34 -14.77
C SER A 90 25.83 5.46 -14.67
N ALA A 91 25.77 4.39 -15.47
CA ALA A 91 24.71 3.38 -15.45
C ALA A 91 24.71 2.59 -14.14
N GLY A 92 25.88 2.22 -13.63
CA GLY A 92 26.01 1.58 -12.32
C GLY A 92 25.54 2.47 -11.17
N GLN A 93 25.83 3.77 -11.22
CA GLN A 93 25.33 4.73 -10.23
C GLN A 93 23.82 4.93 -10.34
N ALA A 94 23.29 5.04 -11.57
CA ALA A 94 21.86 5.14 -11.81
C ALA A 94 21.13 3.90 -11.26
N LEU A 95 21.64 2.69 -11.52
CA LEU A 95 21.05 1.44 -11.02
C LEU A 95 20.86 1.45 -9.50
N ARG A 96 21.85 1.92 -8.74
CA ARG A 96 21.77 2.00 -7.27
C ARG A 96 20.60 2.88 -6.83
N TRP A 97 20.45 4.05 -7.44
CA TRP A 97 19.32 4.93 -7.17
C TRP A 97 17.99 4.31 -7.60
N GLY A 98 17.97 3.55 -8.68
CA GLY A 98 16.79 2.83 -9.15
C GLY A 98 16.34 1.74 -8.18
N VAL A 99 17.30 1.02 -7.59
CA VAL A 99 17.02 0.02 -6.53
C VAL A 99 16.49 0.70 -5.28
N ILE A 100 17.08 1.82 -4.84
CA ILE A 100 16.58 2.59 -3.68
C ILE A 100 15.15 3.09 -3.94
N ALA A 101 14.91 3.68 -5.11
CA ALA A 101 13.59 4.14 -5.52
C ALA A 101 12.58 3.00 -5.55
N GLY A 102 12.96 1.82 -6.04
CA GLY A 102 12.09 0.64 -6.17
C GLY A 102 11.85 -0.13 -4.87
N THR A 103 12.58 0.14 -3.80
CA THR A 103 12.51 -0.63 -2.54
C THR A 103 12.17 0.25 -1.34
N VAL A 104 13.04 1.19 -0.99
CA VAL A 104 12.95 1.98 0.25
C VAL A 104 11.75 2.92 0.22
N GLY A 105 11.55 3.64 -0.88
CA GLY A 105 10.40 4.54 -1.05
C GLY A 105 9.05 3.80 -0.93
N PRO A 106 8.83 2.74 -1.74
CA PRO A 106 7.64 1.92 -1.67
C PRO A 106 7.40 1.30 -0.30
N PHE A 107 8.45 0.84 0.39
CA PHE A 107 8.33 0.30 1.75
C PHE A 107 7.69 1.32 2.70
N PHE A 108 8.24 2.53 2.77
CA PHE A 108 7.69 3.57 3.65
C PHE A 108 6.30 4.04 3.21
N LEU A 109 6.02 4.06 1.90
CA LEU A 109 4.67 4.38 1.42
C LEU A 109 3.64 3.33 1.84
N VAL A 110 3.97 2.04 1.67
CA VAL A 110 3.09 0.95 2.11
C VAL A 110 2.88 1.02 3.62
N VAL A 111 3.94 1.19 4.41
CA VAL A 111 3.82 1.38 5.87
C VAL A 111 2.93 2.58 6.22
N GLY A 112 3.08 3.71 5.53
CA GLY A 112 2.24 4.88 5.73
C GLY A 112 0.77 4.64 5.38
N ILE A 113 0.49 3.96 4.27
CA ILE A 113 -0.85 3.62 3.80
C ILE A 113 -1.59 2.70 4.80
N PHE A 114 -0.88 1.73 5.38
CA PHE A 114 -1.46 0.75 6.32
C PHE A 114 -1.23 1.11 7.79
N SER A 115 -0.76 2.33 8.08
CA SER A 115 -0.64 2.77 9.46
C SER A 115 -2.01 3.09 10.05
N TRP A 116 -2.24 2.68 11.30
CA TRP A 116 -3.48 2.97 12.03
C TRP A 116 -3.52 4.38 12.65
N SER A 117 -2.43 5.16 12.53
CA SER A 117 -2.29 6.50 13.09
C SER A 117 -2.14 7.53 11.96
N ARG A 118 -2.88 8.65 12.03
CA ARG A 118 -2.79 9.74 11.04
C ARG A 118 -1.39 10.36 11.00
N ASP A 119 -0.77 10.55 12.17
CA ASP A 119 0.56 11.14 12.27
C ASP A 119 1.63 10.22 11.67
N ALA A 120 1.52 8.91 11.94
CA ALA A 120 2.40 7.91 11.37
C ALA A 120 2.20 7.78 9.85
N SER A 121 0.95 7.79 9.37
CA SER A 121 0.65 7.79 7.92
C SER A 121 1.29 8.99 7.22
N ALA A 122 1.15 10.19 7.77
CA ALA A 122 1.74 11.40 7.19
C ALA A 122 3.27 11.34 7.20
N PHE A 123 3.88 10.96 8.33
CA PHE A 123 5.33 10.86 8.48
C PHE A 123 5.95 9.86 7.50
N PHE A 124 5.48 8.61 7.50
CA PHE A 124 6.01 7.58 6.62
C PHE A 124 5.64 7.82 5.15
N GLY A 125 4.45 8.38 4.88
CA GLY A 125 4.04 8.78 3.54
C GLY A 125 4.96 9.85 2.94
N LEU A 126 5.27 10.91 3.70
CA LEU A 126 6.18 11.98 3.23
C LEU A 126 7.59 11.46 3.01
N ILE A 127 8.13 10.66 3.93
CA ILE A 127 9.45 10.03 3.77
C ILE A 127 9.46 9.13 2.53
N GLY A 128 8.44 8.29 2.39
CA GLY A 128 8.31 7.37 1.26
C GLY A 128 8.24 8.10 -0.08
N LEU A 129 7.44 9.17 -0.19
CA LEU A 129 7.38 10.01 -1.40
C LEU A 129 8.72 10.70 -1.68
N ALA A 130 9.35 11.28 -0.66
CA ALA A 130 10.62 11.98 -0.80
C ALA A 130 11.73 11.03 -1.29
N VAL A 131 11.82 9.82 -0.70
CA VAL A 131 12.80 8.81 -1.11
C VAL A 131 12.49 8.29 -2.51
N LEU A 132 11.22 7.96 -2.82
CA LEU A 132 10.82 7.45 -4.13
C LEU A 132 11.15 8.44 -5.24
N PHE A 133 10.66 9.68 -5.14
CA PHE A 133 10.85 10.69 -6.19
C PHE A 133 12.27 11.24 -6.20
N GLY A 134 12.88 11.43 -5.03
CA GLY A 134 14.27 11.89 -4.90
C GLY A 134 15.26 10.89 -5.49
N ALA A 135 15.15 9.61 -5.14
CA ALA A 135 16.01 8.57 -5.70
C ALA A 135 15.76 8.37 -7.20
N ALA A 136 14.51 8.36 -7.67
CA ALA A 136 14.21 8.28 -9.09
C ALA A 136 14.82 9.45 -9.88
N TYR A 137 14.71 10.68 -9.37
CA TYR A 137 15.32 11.87 -9.96
C TYR A 137 16.85 11.79 -9.99
N LEU A 138 17.48 11.35 -8.89
CA LEU A 138 18.93 11.15 -8.83
C LEU A 138 19.40 10.05 -9.79
N GLY A 139 18.61 8.99 -9.99
CA GLY A 139 18.87 7.96 -10.99
C GLY A 139 18.85 8.50 -12.41
N VAL A 140 17.80 9.25 -12.78
CA VAL A 140 17.71 9.90 -14.10
C VAL A 140 18.85 10.90 -14.32
N ARG A 141 19.21 11.68 -13.30
CA ARG A 141 20.33 12.63 -13.37
C ARG A 141 21.68 11.92 -13.47
N ALA A 142 21.84 10.78 -12.82
CA ALA A 142 23.04 9.95 -12.89
C ALA A 142 23.29 9.38 -14.29
N LEU A 143 22.25 9.21 -15.12
CA LEU A 143 22.41 8.80 -16.52
C LEU A 143 23.11 9.84 -17.40
N ARG A 144 23.23 11.11 -16.96
CA ARG A 144 23.91 12.21 -17.70
C ARG A 144 23.44 12.37 -19.16
N GLY A 145 22.19 12.03 -19.45
CA GLY A 145 21.62 12.12 -20.80
C GLY A 145 21.67 10.83 -21.62
N ASN A 146 22.40 9.81 -21.16
CA ASN A 146 22.45 8.49 -21.80
C ASN A 146 21.08 7.80 -21.82
N ASP A 147 20.89 6.86 -22.75
CA ASP A 147 19.68 6.02 -22.79
C ASP A 147 19.57 5.21 -21.48
N PRO A 148 18.42 5.27 -20.77
CA PRO A 148 18.14 4.42 -19.60
C PRO A 148 18.44 2.92 -19.78
N ARG A 149 18.42 2.41 -21.02
CA ARG A 149 18.72 0.99 -21.31
C ARG A 149 20.14 0.58 -20.95
N THR A 150 21.09 1.53 -20.92
CA THR A 150 22.49 1.27 -20.54
C THR A 150 22.65 0.65 -19.15
N VAL A 151 21.65 0.83 -18.27
CA VAL A 151 21.60 0.17 -16.96
C VAL A 151 21.48 -1.35 -17.07
N LEU A 152 20.78 -1.84 -18.10
CA LEU A 152 20.61 -3.27 -18.37
C LEU A 152 21.88 -3.93 -18.89
N ASP A 153 22.85 -3.15 -19.38
CA ASP A 153 24.15 -3.65 -19.85
C ASP A 153 25.16 -3.83 -18.70
N THR A 154 24.81 -3.38 -17.49
CA THR A 154 25.63 -3.63 -16.29
C THR A 154 25.50 -5.10 -15.86
N PRO A 155 26.53 -5.72 -15.25
CA PRO A 155 26.47 -7.14 -14.85
C PRO A 155 25.26 -7.47 -13.95
N ARG A 156 24.92 -6.55 -13.03
CA ARG A 156 23.74 -6.68 -12.16
C ARG A 156 22.43 -6.45 -12.90
N GLY A 157 22.41 -5.52 -13.87
CA GLY A 157 21.26 -5.27 -14.72
C GLY A 157 20.92 -6.49 -15.60
N VAL A 158 21.93 -7.09 -16.23
CA VAL A 158 21.79 -8.31 -17.04
C VAL A 158 21.25 -9.46 -16.20
N ALA A 159 21.85 -9.70 -15.04
CA ALA A 159 21.41 -10.77 -14.14
C ALA A 159 19.94 -10.59 -13.74
N ALA A 160 19.54 -9.39 -13.30
CA ALA A 160 18.17 -9.11 -12.91
C ALA A 160 17.19 -9.23 -14.10
N ALA A 161 17.56 -8.72 -15.28
CA ALA A 161 16.72 -8.80 -16.47
C ALA A 161 16.48 -10.25 -16.90
N ASN A 162 17.50 -11.10 -16.81
CA ASN A 162 17.38 -12.52 -17.13
C ASN A 162 16.46 -13.25 -16.14
N SER A 163 16.61 -13.02 -14.82
CA SER A 163 15.72 -13.61 -13.81
C SER A 163 14.25 -13.22 -14.02
N ILE A 164 13.98 -11.96 -14.36
CA ILE A 164 12.62 -11.50 -14.66
C ILE A 164 12.09 -12.14 -15.95
N ARG A 165 12.94 -12.24 -16.99
CA ARG A 165 12.55 -12.84 -18.27
C ARG A 165 12.22 -14.32 -18.11
N GLU A 166 13.00 -15.05 -17.31
CA GLU A 166 12.72 -16.46 -16.96
C GLU A 166 11.37 -16.58 -16.26
N LEU A 167 11.08 -15.74 -15.26
CA LEU A 167 9.79 -15.74 -14.56
C LEU A 167 8.62 -15.46 -15.52
N ILE A 168 8.76 -14.49 -16.43
CA ILE A 168 7.74 -14.17 -17.44
C ILE A 168 7.57 -15.32 -18.44
N GLN A 169 8.65 -16.02 -18.78
CA GLN A 169 8.62 -17.16 -19.71
C GLN A 169 7.87 -18.37 -19.16
N GLN A 170 7.75 -18.50 -17.84
CA GLN A 170 6.93 -19.54 -17.21
C GLN A 170 5.43 -19.35 -17.48
N LEU A 171 4.98 -18.13 -17.78
CA LEU A 171 3.58 -17.90 -18.13
C LEU A 171 3.27 -18.36 -19.56
N PRO A 172 2.18 -19.12 -19.77
CA PRO A 172 1.71 -19.52 -21.08
C PRO A 172 1.56 -18.31 -22.04
N PRO A 173 1.93 -18.46 -23.32
CA PRO A 173 1.98 -17.34 -24.27
C PRO A 173 0.63 -16.69 -24.53
N HIS A 174 -0.47 -17.46 -24.48
CA HIS A 174 -1.83 -16.95 -24.64
C HIS A 174 -2.23 -16.03 -23.49
N LEU A 175 -1.99 -16.45 -22.23
CA LEU A 175 -2.25 -15.61 -21.05
C LEU A 175 -1.44 -14.32 -21.08
N ARG A 176 -0.19 -14.37 -21.54
CA ARG A 176 0.67 -13.19 -21.63
C ARG A 176 0.09 -12.12 -22.56
N GLN A 177 -0.41 -12.53 -23.73
CA GLN A 177 -1.01 -11.61 -24.69
C GLN A 177 -2.30 -11.00 -24.15
N GLU A 178 -3.16 -11.80 -23.51
CA GLU A 178 -4.40 -11.31 -22.89
C GLU A 178 -4.13 -10.36 -21.71
N LEU A 179 -3.19 -10.71 -20.82
CA LEU A 179 -2.76 -9.87 -19.70
C LEU A 179 -2.24 -8.51 -20.16
N VAL A 180 -1.51 -8.46 -21.28
CA VAL A 180 -0.99 -7.19 -21.81
C VAL A 180 -2.08 -6.41 -22.55
N ALA A 181 -2.86 -7.07 -23.42
CA ALA A 181 -3.85 -6.39 -24.24
C ALA A 181 -5.03 -5.84 -23.41
N ILE A 182 -5.53 -6.64 -22.47
CA ILE A 182 -6.70 -6.29 -21.64
C ILE A 182 -6.25 -5.81 -20.26
N GLY A 183 -5.30 -6.51 -19.64
CA GLY A 183 -4.91 -6.20 -18.26
C GLY A 183 -4.19 -4.86 -18.12
N GLN A 184 -3.42 -4.41 -19.12
CA GLN A 184 -2.71 -3.13 -19.06
C GLN A 184 -3.65 -1.90 -18.95
N PRO A 185 -4.64 -1.69 -19.83
CA PRO A 185 -5.56 -0.57 -19.70
C PRO A 185 -6.43 -0.66 -18.44
N VAL A 186 -6.90 -1.86 -18.08
CA VAL A 186 -7.66 -2.09 -16.84
C VAL A 186 -6.82 -1.72 -15.61
N TRP A 187 -5.55 -2.13 -15.59
CA TRP A 187 -4.62 -1.80 -14.52
C TRP A 187 -4.37 -0.30 -14.40
N TRP A 188 -4.24 0.42 -15.53
CA TRP A 188 -4.10 1.87 -15.50
C TRP A 188 -5.30 2.55 -14.85
N VAL A 189 -6.52 2.13 -15.19
CA VAL A 189 -7.74 2.65 -14.57
C VAL A 189 -7.76 2.30 -13.08
N ALA A 190 -7.56 1.04 -12.72
CA ALA A 190 -7.60 0.58 -11.33
C ALA A 190 -6.61 1.33 -10.44
N ARG A 191 -5.35 1.43 -10.87
CA ARG A 191 -4.31 2.20 -10.16
C ARG A 191 -4.68 3.68 -10.03
N GLY A 192 -5.23 4.27 -11.09
CA GLY A 192 -5.62 5.67 -11.10
C GLY A 192 -6.81 5.97 -10.20
N VAL A 193 -7.82 5.11 -10.19
CA VAL A 193 -8.98 5.20 -9.30
C VAL A 193 -8.56 5.08 -7.84
N VAL A 194 -7.76 4.06 -7.50
CA VAL A 194 -7.30 3.85 -6.12
C VAL A 194 -6.38 4.99 -5.67
N GLY A 195 -5.43 5.41 -6.52
CA GLY A 195 -4.51 6.51 -6.19
C GLY A 195 -5.22 7.86 -6.06
N GLY A 196 -6.07 8.20 -7.03
CA GLY A 196 -6.79 9.48 -7.07
C GLY A 196 -7.89 9.57 -6.01
N GLY A 197 -8.69 8.52 -5.85
CA GLY A 197 -9.72 8.43 -4.81
C GLY A 197 -9.10 8.40 -3.40
N GLY A 198 -8.07 7.57 -3.20
CA GLY A 198 -7.34 7.47 -1.93
C GLY A 198 -6.70 8.78 -1.51
N PHE A 199 -6.14 9.56 -2.44
CA PHE A 199 -5.59 10.88 -2.14
C PHE A 199 -6.62 11.80 -1.48
N PHE A 200 -7.79 12.00 -2.09
CA PHE A 200 -8.82 12.89 -1.51
C PHE A 200 -9.47 12.31 -0.26
N ALA A 201 -9.59 10.98 -0.16
CA ALA A 201 -10.09 10.33 1.05
C ALA A 201 -9.17 10.58 2.25
N LEU A 202 -7.84 10.54 2.06
CA LEU A 202 -6.86 10.82 3.12
C LEU A 202 -6.97 12.24 3.69
N PHE A 203 -7.36 13.22 2.87
CA PHE A 203 -7.56 14.61 3.30
C PHE A 203 -9.00 14.91 3.77
N GLY A 204 -9.84 13.88 3.97
CA GLY A 204 -11.20 14.04 4.48
C GLY A 204 -12.19 14.65 3.48
N ALA A 205 -11.81 14.77 2.21
CA ALA A 205 -12.61 15.41 1.17
C ALA A 205 -13.48 14.36 0.44
N GLY A 206 -14.33 13.64 1.20
CA GLY A 206 -15.17 12.55 0.71
C GLY A 206 -16.00 12.92 -0.54
N ALA A 207 -16.59 14.12 -0.53
CA ALA A 207 -17.45 14.62 -1.60
C ALA A 207 -16.77 14.73 -2.98
N VAL A 208 -15.43 14.88 -3.03
CA VAL A 208 -14.67 14.99 -4.29
C VAL A 208 -13.89 13.71 -4.64
N THR A 209 -14.03 12.63 -3.86
CA THR A 209 -13.33 11.37 -4.11
C THR A 209 -13.65 10.76 -5.46
N VAL A 210 -14.90 10.85 -5.92
CA VAL A 210 -15.32 10.37 -7.26
C VAL A 210 -14.60 11.16 -8.36
N VAL A 211 -14.54 12.48 -8.23
CA VAL A 211 -13.82 13.36 -9.16
C VAL A 211 -12.32 13.03 -9.13
N GLY A 212 -11.76 12.84 -7.94
CA GLY A 212 -10.38 12.43 -7.73
C GLY A 212 -10.05 11.09 -8.37
N ALA A 213 -10.93 10.09 -8.25
CA ALA A 213 -10.77 8.79 -8.87
C ALA A 213 -10.81 8.86 -10.41
N LEU A 214 -11.73 9.63 -10.97
CA LEU A 214 -11.83 9.84 -12.43
C LEU A 214 -10.61 10.60 -12.97
N ALA A 215 -10.21 11.67 -12.29
CA ALA A 215 -9.01 12.43 -12.64
C ALA A 215 -7.76 11.55 -12.52
N GLY A 216 -7.66 10.77 -11.45
CA GLY A 216 -6.59 9.81 -11.22
C GLY A 216 -6.51 8.74 -12.32
N ALA A 217 -7.63 8.21 -12.77
CA ALA A 217 -7.70 7.29 -13.92
C ALA A 217 -7.18 7.95 -15.20
N ALA A 218 -7.64 9.17 -15.51
CA ALA A 218 -7.19 9.92 -16.68
C ALA A 218 -5.68 10.19 -16.64
N VAL A 219 -5.16 10.64 -15.50
CA VAL A 219 -3.73 10.87 -15.28
C VAL A 219 -2.94 9.56 -15.38
N SER A 220 -3.44 8.47 -14.80
CA SER A 220 -2.79 7.16 -14.87
C SER A 220 -2.66 6.63 -16.31
N ILE A 221 -3.70 6.81 -17.13
CA ILE A 221 -3.70 6.46 -18.55
C ILE A 221 -2.73 7.38 -19.33
N TRP A 222 -2.77 8.68 -19.06
CA TRP A 222 -1.87 9.64 -19.70
C TRP A 222 -0.39 9.32 -19.40
N ILE A 223 -0.05 9.05 -18.13
CA ILE A 223 1.29 8.62 -17.73
C ILE A 223 1.65 7.30 -18.41
N GLY A 224 0.73 6.32 -18.44
CA GLY A 224 0.92 5.04 -19.12
C GLY A 224 1.33 5.22 -20.59
N ARG A 225 0.62 6.08 -21.33
CA ARG A 225 0.97 6.45 -22.70
C ARG A 225 2.29 7.21 -22.81
N ARG A 226 2.55 8.13 -21.88
CA ARG A 226 3.80 8.92 -21.84
C ARG A 226 5.03 8.02 -21.69
N THR A 227 4.94 6.96 -20.88
CA THR A 227 6.06 6.02 -20.68
C THR A 227 6.39 5.18 -21.92
N GLN A 228 5.44 5.01 -22.84
CA GLN A 228 5.70 4.37 -24.13
C GLN A 228 6.48 5.28 -25.08
N GLN A 229 6.30 6.60 -24.96
CA GLN A 229 7.02 7.60 -25.75
C GLN A 229 8.41 7.90 -25.17
N ASP A 230 8.49 8.08 -23.85
CA ASP A 230 9.72 8.41 -23.14
C ASP A 230 9.95 7.44 -21.97
N ARG A 231 10.95 6.58 -22.12
CA ARG A 231 11.32 5.56 -21.13
C ARG A 231 11.91 6.14 -19.86
N ARG A 232 12.32 7.42 -19.82
CA ARG A 232 12.80 8.07 -18.59
C ARG A 232 11.72 8.10 -17.51
N TRP A 233 10.45 8.15 -17.90
CA TRP A 233 9.33 8.10 -16.98
C TRP A 233 9.21 6.77 -16.22
N LEU A 234 9.81 5.68 -16.73
CA LEU A 234 9.82 4.38 -16.03
C LEU A 234 10.54 4.46 -14.68
N TRP A 235 11.50 5.37 -14.51
CA TRP A 235 12.18 5.58 -13.24
C TRP A 235 11.26 6.01 -12.11
N TYR A 236 10.17 6.70 -12.43
CA TYR A 236 9.14 7.09 -11.48
C TYR A 236 8.00 6.08 -11.43
N LEU A 237 7.61 5.55 -12.60
CA LEU A 237 6.46 4.66 -12.70
C LEU A 237 6.70 3.28 -12.10
N VAL A 238 7.91 2.72 -12.24
CA VAL A 238 8.22 1.39 -11.72
C VAL A 238 8.13 1.35 -10.20
N PRO A 239 8.77 2.26 -9.43
CA PRO A 239 8.53 2.38 -7.99
C PRO A 239 7.06 2.56 -7.60
N LEU A 240 6.34 3.42 -8.32
CA LEU A 240 4.93 3.66 -8.05
C LEU A 240 4.09 2.39 -8.29
N ASN A 241 4.45 1.57 -9.27
CA ASN A 241 3.81 0.28 -9.52
C ASN A 241 4.08 -0.73 -8.40
N VAL A 242 5.25 -0.69 -7.74
CA VAL A 242 5.51 -1.53 -6.55
C VAL A 242 4.52 -1.19 -5.44
N VAL A 243 4.29 0.10 -5.18
CA VAL A 243 3.28 0.55 -4.21
C VAL A 243 1.88 0.13 -4.66
N ALA A 244 1.52 0.38 -5.91
CA ALA A 244 0.21 0.07 -6.45
C ALA A 244 -0.10 -1.44 -6.43
N ALA A 245 0.90 -2.30 -6.66
CA ALA A 245 0.75 -3.75 -6.59
C ALA A 245 0.30 -4.25 -5.20
N VAL A 246 0.56 -3.48 -4.14
CA VAL A 246 0.09 -3.77 -2.78
C VAL A 246 -1.20 -2.98 -2.47
N ALA A 247 -1.20 -1.68 -2.75
CA ALA A 247 -2.30 -0.78 -2.39
C ALA A 247 -3.59 -1.07 -3.17
N VAL A 248 -3.51 -1.42 -4.45
CA VAL A 248 -4.69 -1.68 -5.29
C VAL A 248 -5.43 -2.94 -4.83
N PRO A 249 -4.80 -4.13 -4.70
CA PRO A 249 -5.50 -5.31 -4.21
C PRO A 249 -6.04 -5.12 -2.79
N ALA A 250 -5.28 -4.47 -1.90
CA ALA A 250 -5.74 -4.20 -0.55
C ALA A 250 -6.94 -3.25 -0.51
N GLY A 251 -6.93 -2.20 -1.34
CA GLY A 251 -8.05 -1.28 -1.47
C GLY A 251 -9.30 -1.94 -2.02
N LEU A 252 -9.15 -2.78 -3.05
CA LEU A 252 -10.26 -3.57 -3.60
C LEU A 252 -10.80 -4.58 -2.59
N ALA A 253 -9.93 -5.31 -1.88
CA ALA A 253 -10.32 -6.26 -0.85
C ALA A 253 -11.03 -5.57 0.33
N ALA A 254 -10.51 -4.44 0.79
CA ALA A 254 -11.14 -3.65 1.84
C ALA A 254 -12.53 -3.17 1.42
N SER A 255 -12.72 -2.79 0.15
CA SER A 255 -14.03 -2.40 -0.37
C SER A 255 -15.04 -3.55 -0.37
N PHE A 256 -14.58 -4.77 -0.62
CA PHE A 256 -15.42 -5.97 -0.59
C PHE A 256 -15.80 -6.38 0.83
N ILE A 257 -14.89 -6.25 1.80
CA ILE A 257 -15.07 -6.73 3.18
C ILE A 257 -15.75 -5.66 4.07
N LEU A 258 -15.39 -4.38 3.93
CA LEU A 258 -15.89 -3.28 4.78
C LEU A 258 -17.08 -2.50 4.17
N GLY A 259 -17.51 -2.83 2.94
CA GLY A 259 -18.56 -2.09 2.23
C GLY A 259 -18.15 -0.63 1.97
N SER A 260 -19.12 0.29 1.93
CA SER A 260 -18.90 1.75 1.72
C SER A 260 -18.09 2.46 2.80
N ASN A 261 -17.64 1.72 3.83
CA ASN A 261 -16.78 2.23 4.91
C ASN A 261 -15.31 1.80 4.77
N GLY A 262 -14.93 1.21 3.63
CA GLY A 262 -13.56 0.83 3.35
C GLY A 262 -12.63 2.06 3.21
N PRO A 263 -11.37 1.98 3.66
CA PRO A 263 -10.42 3.10 3.63
C PRO A 263 -10.08 3.66 2.23
N PHE A 264 -10.54 3.02 1.15
CA PHE A 264 -10.11 3.33 -0.22
C PHE A 264 -11.25 3.64 -1.21
N LEU A 265 -12.53 3.49 -0.85
CA LEU A 265 -13.65 3.86 -1.72
C LEU A 265 -14.76 4.60 -0.97
N PHE A 266 -15.13 5.75 -1.54
CA PHE A 266 -16.39 6.48 -1.39
C PHE A 266 -17.04 6.44 -0.01
N SER A 267 -16.44 7.14 0.95
CA SER A 267 -17.23 7.73 2.03
C SER A 267 -18.13 8.78 1.40
N ASN A 268 -19.43 8.47 1.28
CA ASN A 268 -20.45 9.51 1.16
C ASN A 268 -20.31 10.36 2.42
N GLY A 269 -19.94 11.62 2.22
CA GLY A 269 -19.93 12.61 3.27
C GLY A 269 -21.35 12.89 3.70
N ASP A 270 -21.85 12.08 4.63
CA ASP A 270 -22.84 12.56 5.58
C ASP A 270 -22.05 12.98 6.81
N ASP A 271 -21.92 14.29 6.96
CA ASP A 271 -21.60 14.94 8.22
C ASP A 271 -22.56 14.40 9.30
N SER A 272 -22.12 13.38 10.01
CA SER A 272 -22.76 12.91 11.23
C SER A 272 -21.65 12.54 12.20
N ARG A 273 -21.40 13.51 13.08
CA ARG A 273 -20.61 13.45 14.30
C ARG A 273 -20.43 12.01 14.81
N GLY A 274 -19.15 11.59 14.89
CA GLY A 274 -18.67 10.56 15.81
C GLY A 274 -19.44 9.24 15.84
N ARG A 275 -19.22 8.35 14.87
CA ARG A 275 -19.48 6.92 15.08
C ARG A 275 -18.20 6.16 14.71
N SER A 276 -17.42 5.81 15.73
CA SER A 276 -16.33 4.86 15.61
C SER A 276 -16.91 3.50 15.21
N SER A 277 -16.91 3.20 13.91
CA SER A 277 -17.30 1.88 13.42
C SER A 277 -16.12 0.92 13.57
N GLY A 278 -15.79 0.58 14.82
CA GLY A 278 -15.16 -0.71 15.10
C GLY A 278 -16.17 -1.81 14.78
N TYR A 279 -15.68 -3.01 14.48
CA TYR A 279 -16.48 -4.24 14.49
C TYR A 279 -17.57 -4.17 15.57
N ASN A 280 -18.85 -4.28 15.19
CA ASN A 280 -19.98 -4.43 16.12
C ASN A 280 -19.85 -5.76 16.86
N TYR A 281 -18.92 -5.84 17.80
CA TYR A 281 -19.28 -6.41 19.09
C TYR A 281 -20.31 -5.43 19.65
N GLN A 282 -21.56 -5.86 19.77
CA GLN A 282 -22.57 -5.15 20.54
C GLN A 282 -22.07 -5.10 22.00
N ASN A 283 -21.19 -4.17 22.32
CA ASN A 283 -20.79 -3.86 23.67
C ASN A 283 -21.97 -3.13 24.30
N GLY A 284 -22.80 -3.87 25.03
CA GLY A 284 -23.97 -3.36 25.70
C GLY A 284 -24.66 -4.48 26.45
N LEU A 285 -25.39 -4.12 27.51
CA LEU A 285 -26.27 -5.07 28.16
C LEU A 285 -27.46 -5.31 27.22
N THR A 286 -27.71 -6.56 26.83
CA THR A 286 -28.88 -6.93 26.02
C THR A 286 -29.77 -7.89 26.78
N LEU A 287 -31.09 -7.69 26.71
CA LEU A 287 -32.10 -8.59 27.24
C LEU A 287 -33.02 -9.01 26.09
N ASP A 288 -33.12 -10.31 25.81
CA ASP A 288 -33.97 -10.85 24.73
C ASP A 288 -33.73 -10.23 23.34
N GLY A 289 -32.50 -9.77 23.09
CA GLY A 289 -32.10 -9.12 21.84
C GLY A 289 -32.38 -7.60 21.80
N GLU A 290 -33.03 -7.04 22.83
CA GLU A 290 -33.18 -5.60 23.02
C GLU A 290 -31.99 -5.05 23.80
N GLN A 291 -31.43 -3.93 23.34
CA GLN A 291 -30.34 -3.26 24.02
C GLN A 291 -30.86 -2.45 25.20
N ILE A 292 -30.35 -2.75 26.40
CA ILE A 292 -30.64 -2.00 27.62
C ILE A 292 -29.75 -0.77 27.66
N THR A 293 -30.38 0.40 27.59
CA THR A 293 -29.71 1.71 27.65
C THR A 293 -29.76 2.33 29.04
N ASN A 294 -30.69 1.91 29.90
CA ASN A 294 -30.82 2.41 31.27
C ASN A 294 -31.46 1.35 32.19
N ILE A 295 -31.25 1.48 33.49
CA ILE A 295 -31.80 0.58 34.52
C ILE A 295 -32.41 1.45 35.62
N TYR A 296 -33.69 1.25 35.92
CA TYR A 296 -34.41 1.96 37.00
C TYR A 296 -34.66 1.02 38.18
N PRO A 297 -33.89 1.12 39.27
CA PRO A 297 -34.06 0.25 40.42
C PRO A 297 -35.12 0.81 41.38
N PHE A 298 -35.95 -0.07 41.93
CA PHE A 298 -37.00 0.25 42.89
C PHE A 298 -36.86 -0.61 44.14
N ASP A 299 -37.23 -0.07 45.30
CA ASP A 299 -37.36 -0.81 46.55
C ASP A 299 -38.62 -1.67 46.60
N GLU A 300 -38.78 -2.45 47.67
CA GLU A 300 -39.93 -3.33 47.89
C GLU A 300 -41.27 -2.58 47.95
N GLN A 301 -41.25 -1.29 48.27
CA GLN A 301 -42.42 -0.42 48.32
C GLN A 301 -42.70 0.25 46.96
N GLY A 302 -41.93 -0.08 45.92
CA GLY A 302 -42.06 0.50 44.59
C GLY A 302 -41.51 1.92 44.47
N ARG A 303 -40.67 2.38 45.41
CA ARG A 303 -40.00 3.68 45.35
C ARG A 303 -38.66 3.53 44.65
N GLN A 304 -38.37 4.44 43.73
CA GLN A 304 -37.11 4.41 42.99
C GLN A 304 -35.92 4.69 43.91
N VAL A 305 -34.86 3.90 43.79
CA VAL A 305 -33.62 4.02 44.57
C VAL A 305 -32.43 4.29 43.66
N LYS A 306 -31.30 4.75 44.24
CA LYS A 306 -30.03 4.91 43.52
C LYS A 306 -29.08 3.80 43.92
N VAL A 307 -28.47 3.12 42.95
CA VAL A 307 -27.63 1.94 43.22
C VAL A 307 -26.39 1.91 42.32
N LEU A 308 -25.40 1.15 42.77
CA LEU A 308 -24.24 0.74 41.97
C LEU A 308 -24.44 -0.73 41.58
N LEU A 309 -24.32 -1.05 40.30
CA LEU A 309 -24.44 -2.42 39.82
C LEU A 309 -23.08 -2.98 39.39
N TYR A 310 -22.85 -4.24 39.76
CA TYR A 310 -21.64 -4.99 39.43
C TYR A 310 -22.05 -6.36 38.87
N THR A 311 -21.22 -6.93 38.01
CA THR A 311 -21.36 -8.28 37.48
C THR A 311 -20.99 -9.32 38.55
N GLN A 312 -21.28 -10.59 38.28
CA GLN A 312 -20.89 -11.72 39.13
C GLN A 312 -19.37 -11.86 39.34
N SER A 313 -18.56 -11.28 38.44
CA SER A 313 -17.10 -11.23 38.56
C SER A 313 -16.59 -10.01 39.35
N GLY A 314 -17.49 -9.17 39.86
CA GLY A 314 -17.16 -7.94 40.57
C GLY A 314 -16.81 -6.75 39.65
N ALA A 315 -17.00 -6.86 38.34
CA ALA A 315 -16.78 -5.74 37.42
C ALA A 315 -17.96 -4.77 37.46
N ALA A 316 -17.71 -3.46 37.44
CA ALA A 316 -18.78 -2.46 37.40
C ALA A 316 -19.57 -2.56 36.09
N LEU A 317 -20.90 -2.70 36.21
CA LEU A 317 -21.81 -2.66 35.07
C LEU A 317 -21.91 -1.20 34.61
N ARG A 318 -21.29 -0.89 33.46
CA ARG A 318 -21.23 0.46 32.90
C ARG A 318 -22.05 0.54 31.63
N LEU A 319 -22.93 1.52 31.54
CA LEU A 319 -23.69 1.85 30.33
C LEU A 319 -23.36 3.29 29.89
N ASP A 320 -23.60 3.57 28.61
CA ASP A 320 -23.36 4.90 28.04
C ASP A 320 -24.34 5.94 28.61
N LEU A 321 -23.83 7.13 28.93
CA LEU A 321 -24.64 8.26 29.36
C LEU A 321 -25.39 8.87 28.15
N GLN A 322 -26.66 9.21 28.35
CA GLN A 322 -27.52 9.87 27.38
C GLN A 322 -28.07 11.17 27.97
N ASP A 323 -27.19 11.92 28.63
CA ASP A 323 -27.49 13.17 29.32
C ASP A 323 -27.18 14.39 28.45
N CYS A 324 -27.62 15.56 28.91
CA CYS A 324 -27.39 16.83 28.23
C CYS A 324 -25.91 17.09 27.94
N ALA A 325 -25.02 16.72 28.88
CA ALA A 325 -23.58 16.92 28.73
C ALA A 325 -22.99 16.03 27.62
N THR A 326 -23.50 14.82 27.43
CA THR A 326 -23.07 13.91 26.37
C THR A 326 -23.64 14.29 25.01
N LEU A 327 -24.89 14.78 24.97
CA LEU A 327 -25.56 15.20 23.72
C LEU A 327 -25.10 16.58 23.23
N TYR A 328 -24.78 17.49 24.15
CA TYR A 328 -24.31 18.85 23.87
C TYR A 328 -22.96 19.09 24.55
N PRO A 329 -21.87 18.43 24.09
CA PRO A 329 -20.57 18.54 24.71
C PRO A 329 -20.01 19.96 24.58
N GLY A 330 -19.60 20.54 25.72
CA GLY A 330 -18.85 21.79 25.76
C GLY A 330 -17.36 21.59 25.46
N THR A 331 -16.51 22.48 25.97
CA THR A 331 -15.04 22.38 25.86
C THR A 331 -14.42 21.35 26.79
N GLU A 332 -15.20 20.72 27.67
CA GLU A 332 -14.73 19.73 28.64
C GLU A 332 -15.12 18.30 28.25
N SER A 333 -14.16 17.38 28.36
CA SER A 333 -14.34 15.96 28.03
C SER A 333 -14.94 15.21 29.23
N HIS A 334 -16.20 14.80 29.12
CA HIS A 334 -16.87 13.94 30.12
C HIS A 334 -16.66 12.45 29.79
N SER A 335 -16.58 11.59 30.82
CA SER A 335 -16.58 10.14 30.59
C SER A 335 -17.98 9.71 30.19
N GLY A 336 -18.18 9.25 28.95
CA GLY A 336 -19.49 8.90 28.41
C GLY A 336 -20.13 7.63 28.96
N VAL A 337 -19.66 7.08 30.10
CA VAL A 337 -20.19 5.86 30.72
C VAL A 337 -20.32 6.02 32.24
N SER A 338 -21.33 5.38 32.84
CA SER A 338 -21.56 5.38 34.30
C SER A 338 -22.05 4.03 34.80
N ASN A 339 -21.73 3.71 36.07
CA ASN A 339 -22.24 2.54 36.80
C ASN A 339 -23.23 2.92 37.93
N PHE A 340 -23.63 4.18 38.01
CA PHE A 340 -24.63 4.68 38.95
C PHE A 340 -26.01 4.72 38.28
N PHE A 341 -26.96 3.96 38.81
CA PHE A 341 -28.30 3.83 38.25
C PHE A 341 -29.38 4.44 39.15
N PRO A 342 -30.43 5.04 38.58
CA PRO A 342 -30.66 5.21 37.14
C PRO A 342 -29.80 6.32 36.54
N LEU A 343 -29.49 6.15 35.25
CA LEU A 343 -28.73 7.13 34.48
C LEU A 343 -29.59 8.37 34.21
N PRO A 344 -28.99 9.58 34.22
CA PRO A 344 -29.65 10.77 33.72
C PRO A 344 -29.97 10.61 32.22
N GLU A 345 -31.21 10.92 31.86
CA GLU A 345 -31.67 10.99 30.48
C GLU A 345 -32.28 12.37 30.20
N VAL A 346 -32.14 12.81 28.95
CA VAL A 346 -32.71 14.08 28.51
C VAL A 346 -34.24 14.05 28.55
N GLN A 347 -34.79 14.96 29.35
CA GLN A 347 -36.22 15.24 29.37
C GLN A 347 -36.61 15.97 28.08
N HIS A 348 -37.41 15.30 27.25
CA HIS A 348 -37.92 15.88 26.02
C HIS A 348 -39.08 16.83 26.33
N ASP A 349 -39.03 18.05 25.80
CA ASP A 349 -40.17 18.98 25.82
C ASP A 349 -41.19 18.55 24.75
N PRO A 350 -42.43 18.19 25.11
CA PRO A 350 -43.44 17.75 24.14
C PRO A 350 -43.81 18.83 23.12
N ASN A 351 -43.56 20.12 23.41
CA ASN A 351 -44.01 21.25 22.61
C ASN A 351 -42.86 22.07 21.97
N GLY A 352 -41.61 21.61 22.10
CA GLY A 352 -40.43 22.35 21.65
C GLY A 352 -39.29 21.46 21.17
N THR A 353 -38.28 22.06 20.55
CA THR A 353 -37.01 21.40 20.22
C THR A 353 -36.07 21.48 21.41
N THR A 354 -35.59 20.33 21.91
CA THR A 354 -34.53 20.32 22.91
C THR A 354 -33.20 20.73 22.26
N ASP A 355 -32.52 21.74 22.82
CA ASP A 355 -31.22 22.25 22.38
C ASP A 355 -30.26 22.41 23.57
N ALA A 356 -29.04 22.88 23.31
CA ALA A 356 -28.02 23.02 24.36
C ALA A 356 -28.39 24.03 25.47
N GLU A 357 -29.30 24.98 25.21
CA GLU A 357 -29.67 26.03 26.16
C GLU A 357 -30.84 25.59 27.05
N ASN A 358 -31.72 24.72 26.56
CA ASN A 358 -32.94 24.30 27.24
C ASN A 358 -32.93 22.83 27.72
N CYS A 359 -31.86 22.07 27.44
CA CYS A 359 -31.74 20.68 27.83
C CYS A 359 -31.78 20.49 29.37
N LYS A 360 -32.56 19.50 29.82
CA LYS A 360 -32.66 19.12 31.23
C LYS A 360 -32.57 17.61 31.40
N ASP A 361 -31.76 17.18 32.35
CA ASP A 361 -31.66 15.77 32.71
C ASP A 361 -32.71 15.37 33.75
N SER A 362 -33.23 14.15 33.60
CA SER A 362 -34.10 13.49 34.56
C SER A 362 -33.58 12.08 34.84
N THR A 363 -33.60 11.70 36.11
CA THR A 363 -33.35 10.32 36.54
C THR A 363 -34.64 9.59 36.90
N LYS A 364 -35.81 10.23 36.71
CA LYS A 364 -37.11 9.67 37.06
C LYS A 364 -37.55 8.65 36.01
N ALA A 365 -37.92 7.45 36.45
CA ALA A 365 -38.47 6.44 35.56
C ALA A 365 -39.74 6.97 34.85
N PRO A 366 -39.89 6.70 33.54
CA PRO A 366 -41.09 7.11 32.78
C PRO A 366 -42.31 6.22 33.08
N PHE A 367 -42.18 5.26 33.99
CA PHE A 367 -43.21 4.29 34.37
C PHE A 367 -43.24 4.07 35.88
N THR A 368 -44.36 3.54 36.37
CA THR A 368 -44.48 3.02 37.74
C THR A 368 -44.41 1.50 37.72
N PRO A 369 -43.55 0.85 38.53
CA PRO A 369 -43.48 -0.60 38.59
C PRO A 369 -44.81 -1.17 39.09
N ARG A 370 -45.18 -2.37 38.64
CA ARG A 370 -46.31 -3.09 39.22
C ARG A 370 -45.88 -3.61 40.59
N LEU A 371 -46.57 -3.19 41.65
CA LEU A 371 -46.38 -3.77 42.97
C LEU A 371 -46.75 -5.26 42.91
N ALA A 372 -45.83 -6.12 43.34
CA ALA A 372 -46.13 -7.53 43.50
C ALA A 372 -47.27 -7.67 44.54
N PRO A 373 -48.25 -8.59 44.35
CA PRO A 373 -49.23 -8.86 45.37
C PRO A 373 -48.50 -9.30 46.63
N THR A 374 -48.73 -8.58 47.74
CA THR A 374 -48.23 -8.96 49.05
C THR A 374 -48.67 -10.39 49.31
N THR A 375 -47.73 -11.34 49.30
CA THR A 375 -48.01 -12.68 49.81
C THR A 375 -48.38 -12.50 51.27
N THR A 376 -49.68 -12.62 51.57
CA THR A 376 -50.14 -12.88 52.93
C THR A 376 -49.29 -14.01 53.48
N PRO A 377 -48.69 -13.90 54.68
CA PRO A 377 -47.95 -15.02 55.24
C PRO A 377 -48.92 -16.20 55.38
N THR A 378 -48.66 -17.27 54.64
CA THR A 378 -49.27 -18.58 54.85
C THR A 378 -49.09 -18.93 56.34
N PRO A 379 -50.14 -19.29 57.09
CA PRO A 379 -49.97 -19.72 58.46
C PRO A 379 -49.06 -20.95 58.49
N THR A 380 -47.96 -20.85 59.23
CA THR A 380 -47.05 -21.94 59.55
C THR A 380 -47.87 -23.17 60.01
N PRO A 381 -47.66 -24.38 59.44
CA PRO A 381 -48.26 -25.57 60.00
C PRO A 381 -47.74 -25.76 61.43
N SER A 382 -48.67 -25.82 62.38
CA SER A 382 -48.41 -26.06 63.80
C SER A 382 -47.69 -27.39 63.99
N THR A 383 -46.45 -27.31 64.48
CA THR A 383 -45.71 -28.43 65.09
C THR A 383 -46.55 -29.05 66.22
N PRO A 384 -46.78 -30.36 66.26
CA PRO A 384 -47.42 -30.98 67.42
C PRO A 384 -46.51 -30.86 68.65
N SER A 385 -47.08 -30.29 69.71
CA SER A 385 -46.47 -30.13 71.03
C SER A 385 -46.03 -31.48 71.63
N PRO A 386 -44.86 -31.56 72.29
CA PRO A 386 -44.50 -32.71 73.10
C PRO A 386 -45.41 -32.81 74.33
N LYS A 387 -45.90 -34.03 74.60
CA LYS A 387 -46.72 -34.38 75.76
C LYS A 387 -45.85 -34.42 77.04
N PRO A 388 -46.38 -34.05 78.23
CA PRO A 388 -45.57 -33.76 79.41
C PRO A 388 -44.95 -35.00 80.07
N SER A 389 -43.80 -34.74 80.70
CA SER A 389 -43.05 -35.62 81.59
C SER A 389 -43.90 -36.15 82.76
N SER A 390 -43.78 -37.45 83.01
CA SER A 390 -44.12 -38.09 84.28
C SER A 390 -43.01 -39.04 84.69
N GLY A 391 -42.49 -38.85 85.90
CA GLY A 391 -42.01 -39.97 86.72
C GLY A 391 -40.50 -40.17 86.80
N VAL A 392 -39.91 -39.62 87.86
CA VAL A 392 -38.68 -40.10 88.49
C VAL A 392 -38.79 -41.59 88.81
N THR A 393 -37.77 -42.38 88.50
CA THR A 393 -37.39 -43.56 89.31
C THR A 393 -35.88 -43.79 89.16
N LEU A 394 -35.15 -43.53 90.24
CA LEU A 394 -33.79 -43.99 90.46
C LEU A 394 -33.85 -45.46 90.89
N THR A 395 -33.12 -46.37 90.24
CA THR A 395 -32.65 -47.60 90.89
C THR A 395 -31.33 -48.05 90.26
N VAL A 396 -30.41 -48.42 91.14
CA VAL A 396 -28.98 -48.68 90.95
C VAL A 396 -28.70 -50.19 90.75
N SER A 397 -27.52 -50.47 90.16
CA SER A 397 -26.66 -51.67 90.30
C SER A 397 -26.83 -52.86 89.34
N PRO A 398 -25.79 -53.73 89.17
CA PRO A 398 -24.35 -53.49 89.32
C PRO A 398 -23.51 -54.06 88.15
N THR A 399 -22.28 -53.56 88.04
CA THR A 399 -21.17 -54.22 87.36
C THR A 399 -20.66 -55.39 88.21
N ARG A 400 -20.38 -56.52 87.56
CA ARG A 400 -19.25 -57.37 87.95
C ARG A 400 -18.44 -57.71 86.73
#